data_AF-A0A9E2XZ87-F1
#
_entry.id   AF-A0A9E2XZ87-F1
#
_cell.length_a   1.000
_cell.length_b   1.000
_cell.length_c   1.000
_cell.angle_alpha   90.00
_cell.angle_beta   90.00
_cell.angle_gamma   90.00
#
_symmetry.space_group_name_H-M   'P 1'
#
loop_
_entity.id
_entity.type
_entity.pdbx_description
1 polymer ?
#
loop_
_entity_poly.entity_id
_entity_poly.type
_entity_poly.pdbx_seq_one_letter_code
_entity_poly.pdbx_strand_id
1 'polypeptide(L)' 'MTVDDAIDAGLVFAGTPDHVFDQLRAFYDHVGGFGHLLMMGQGGLPDHDETVANLTLFSKEVLPRLEKLG' A
#
# COMPACT_ATOMS: atom_id res chain seq x y z
N MET A 1 -11.04 4.90 -15.75
CA MET A 1 -10.80 4.09 -14.55
C MET A 1 -10.76 5.05 -13.39
N THR A 2 -11.69 4.88 -12.45
CA THR A 2 -11.68 5.62 -11.18
C THR A 2 -10.58 5.09 -10.27
N VAL A 3 -10.30 5.77 -9.16
CA VAL A 3 -9.36 5.26 -8.15
C VAL A 3 -9.91 3.96 -7.55
N ASP A 4 -11.21 3.91 -7.27
CA ASP A 4 -11.87 2.72 -6.72
C ASP A 4 -11.74 1.51 -7.67
N ASP A 5 -11.97 1.71 -8.97
CA ASP A 5 -11.77 0.65 -9.97
C ASP A 5 -10.31 0.12 -9.97
N ALA A 6 -9.34 0.99 -9.73
CA ALA A 6 -7.92 0.63 -9.69
C ALA A 6 -7.54 -0.09 -8.38
N ILE A 7 -8.19 0.25 -7.27
CA ILE A 7 -8.05 -0.47 -6.00
C ILE A 7 -8.61 -1.88 -6.14
N ASP A 8 -9.83 -2.01 -6.68
CA ASP A 8 -10.47 -3.30 -6.90
C ASP A 8 -9.66 -4.21 -7.85
N ALA A 9 -8.97 -3.62 -8.83
CA ALA A 9 -8.07 -4.33 -9.74
C ALA A 9 -6.69 -4.67 -9.13
N GLY A 10 -6.39 -4.27 -7.88
CA GLY A 10 -5.09 -4.48 -7.24
C GLY A 10 -3.95 -3.66 -7.86
N LEU A 11 -4.28 -2.57 -8.56
CA LEU A 11 -3.31 -1.68 -9.21
C LEU A 11 -2.89 -0.52 -8.30
N VAL A 12 -3.77 -0.12 -7.37
CA VAL A 12 -3.55 0.97 -6.40
C VAL A 12 -3.91 0.48 -5.01
N PHE A 13 -3.12 0.85 -4.02
CA PHE A 13 -3.38 0.55 -2.61
C PHE A 13 -3.56 1.87 -1.86
N ALA A 14 -4.77 2.18 -1.39
CA ALA A 14 -5.08 3.48 -0.80
C ALA A 14 -6.17 3.39 0.28
N GLY A 15 -6.13 4.31 1.25
CA GLY A 15 -7.07 4.39 2.37
C GLY A 15 -6.38 4.64 3.70
N THR A 16 -6.98 4.15 4.79
CA THR A 16 -6.35 4.12 6.11
C THR A 16 -5.23 3.07 6.13
N PRO A 17 -4.33 3.10 7.12
CA PRO A 17 -3.31 2.06 7.26
C PRO A 17 -3.88 0.65 7.32
N ASP A 18 -5.07 0.47 7.90
CA ASP A 18 -5.74 -0.84 7.97
C ASP A 18 -6.24 -1.29 6.60
N HIS A 19 -6.88 -0.40 5.84
CA HIS A 19 -7.31 -0.71 4.47
C HIS A 19 -6.12 -1.11 3.59
N VAL A 20 -5.02 -0.36 3.64
CA VAL A 20 -3.83 -0.65 2.83
C VAL A 20 -3.21 -1.99 3.22
N PHE A 21 -3.14 -2.30 4.52
CA PHE A 21 -2.64 -3.61 4.98
C PHE A 21 -3.52 -4.75 4.48
N ASP A 22 -4.84 -4.64 4.61
CA ASP A 22 -5.77 -5.68 4.18
C ASP A 22 -5.74 -5.89 2.66
N GLN A 23 -5.66 -4.81 1.88
CA GLN A 23 -5.51 -4.88 0.41
C GLN A 23 -4.18 -5.57 0.02
N LEU A 24 -3.07 -5.20 0.65
CA LEU A 24 -1.76 -5.81 0.37
C LEU A 24 -1.70 -7.28 0.82
N ARG A 25 -2.32 -7.62 1.95
CA ARG A 25 -2.44 -9.01 2.41
C ARG A 25 -3.27 -9.84 1.43
N ALA A 26 -4.42 -9.34 1.00
CA ALA A 26 -5.25 -10.01 0.01
C ALA A 26 -4.49 -10.23 -1.30
N PHE A 27 -3.71 -9.22 -1.74
CA PHE A 27 -2.84 -9.35 -2.90
C PHE A 27 -1.72 -10.38 -2.71
N TYR A 28 -1.03 -10.36 -1.56
CA TYR A 28 0.00 -11.35 -1.20
C TYR A 28 -0.56 -12.77 -1.27
N ASP A 29 -1.71 -13.03 -0.64
CA ASP A 29 -2.37 -14.33 -0.65
C ASP A 29 -2.80 -14.73 -2.08
N HIS A 30 -3.29 -13.77 -2.88
CA HIS A 30 -3.74 -14.01 -4.25
C HIS A 30 -2.61 -14.43 -5.20
N VAL A 31 -1.44 -13.80 -5.10
CA VAL A 31 -0.29 -14.09 -6.00
C VAL A 31 0.60 -15.23 -5.49
N GLY A 32 0.31 -15.80 -4.31
CA GLY A 32 1.09 -16.87 -3.69
C GLY A 32 2.33 -16.37 -2.92
N GLY A 33 2.33 -15.10 -2.52
CA GLY A 33 3.39 -14.45 -1.73
C GLY A 33 4.45 -13.73 -2.58
N PHE A 34 5.18 -12.81 -1.95
CA PHE A 34 6.33 -12.11 -2.52
C PHE A 34 7.36 -11.75 -1.45
N GLY A 35 8.66 -11.79 -1.80
CA GLY A 35 9.75 -11.44 -0.88
C GLY A 35 10.13 -9.95 -0.87
N HIS A 36 9.74 -9.20 -1.91
CA HIS A 36 10.03 -7.77 -2.02
C HIS A 36 8.80 -7.02 -2.52
N LEU A 37 8.45 -5.96 -1.79
CA LEU A 37 7.44 -4.98 -2.21
C LEU A 37 8.13 -3.73 -2.73
N LEU A 38 8.04 -3.47 -4.03
CA LEU A 38 8.45 -2.21 -4.63
C LEU A 38 7.20 -1.33 -4.77
N MET A 39 7.22 -0.17 -4.11
CA MET A 39 6.07 0.73 -4.07
C MET A 39 6.43 2.12 -4.58
N MET A 40 5.52 2.69 -5.37
CA MET A 40 5.48 4.13 -5.61
C MET A 40 4.69 4.80 -4.47
N GLY A 41 5.38 5.42 -3.51
CA GLY A 41 4.75 6.07 -2.35
C GLY A 41 4.22 7.50 -2.59
N GLN A 42 4.42 8.04 -3.79
CA GLN A 42 3.85 9.32 -4.22
C GLN A 42 2.78 9.06 -5.29
N GLY A 43 1.51 9.01 -4.88
CA GLY A 43 0.39 8.88 -5.80
C GLY A 43 -0.16 10.24 -6.21
N GLY A 44 -0.21 10.55 -7.51
CA GLY A 44 -0.74 11.82 -8.02
C GLY A 44 0.26 12.97 -7.90
N LEU A 45 -0.21 14.14 -7.44
CA LEU A 45 0.58 15.38 -7.32
C LEU A 45 0.68 15.91 -5.88
N PRO A 46 0.93 15.08 -4.85
CA PRO A 46 1.13 15.57 -3.50
C PRO A 46 2.41 16.39 -3.43
N ASP A 47 2.45 17.34 -2.51
CA ASP A 47 3.67 18.08 -2.23
C ASP A 47 4.70 17.22 -1.44
N HIS A 48 5.86 17.82 -1.15
CA HIS A 48 6.92 17.13 -0.44
C HIS A 48 6.48 16.68 0.96
N ASP A 49 5.81 17.54 1.71
CA ASP A 49 5.44 17.29 3.10
C ASP A 49 4.36 16.21 3.18
N GLU A 50 3.38 16.25 2.26
CA GLU A 50 2.36 15.22 2.11
C GLU A 50 2.98 13.86 1.74
N THR A 51 3.96 13.85 0.82
CA THR A 51 4.66 12.63 0.42
C THR A 51 5.46 12.03 1.58
N VAL A 52 6.18 12.86 2.32
CA VAL A 52 6.95 12.45 3.50
C VAL A 52 6.02 11.92 4.59
N ALA A 53 4.89 12.58 4.83
CA ALA A 53 3.88 12.14 5.79
C ALA A 53 3.31 10.76 5.40
N ASN A 54 2.96 10.55 4.13
CA ASN A 54 2.46 9.27 3.63
C ASN A 54 3.49 8.13 3.82
N LEU A 55 4.74 8.35 3.38
CA LEU A 55 5.82 7.37 3.52
C LEU A 55 6.11 7.05 4.99
N THR A 56 6.09 8.07 5.86
CA THR A 56 6.28 7.91 7.30
C THR A 56 5.14 7.08 7.92
N LEU A 57 3.90 7.36 7.54
CA LEU A 57 2.74 6.62 8.02
C LEU A 57 2.80 5.15 7.57
N PHE A 58 3.10 4.90 6.30
CA PHE A 58 3.27 3.55 5.78
C PHE A 58 4.38 2.79 6.53
N SER A 59 5.54 3.43 6.73
CA SER A 59 6.69 2.82 7.43
C SER A 59 6.37 2.45 8.88
N LYS A 60 5.57 3.26 9.58
CA LYS A 60 5.25 3.04 11.00
C LYS A 60 4.10 2.06 11.18
N GLU A 61 3.05 2.22 10.38
CA GLU A 61 1.80 1.51 10.59
C GLU A 61 1.70 0.27 9.72
N VAL A 62 2.12 0.27 8.46
CA VAL A 62 1.84 -0.83 7.52
C VAL A 62 3.01 -1.79 7.38
N LEU A 63 4.22 -1.28 7.11
CA LEU A 63 5.41 -2.09 6.85
C LEU A 63 5.68 -3.16 7.94
N PRO A 64 5.63 -2.85 9.25
CA PRO A 64 5.92 -3.84 10.30
C PRO A 64 4.88 -4.96 10.39
N ARG A 65 3.68 -4.75 9.85
CA ARG A 65 2.64 -5.79 9.76
C ARG A 65 2.85 -6.67 8.54
N LEU A 66 3.29 -6.10 7.42
CA LEU A 66 3.62 -6.86 6.20
C LEU A 66 4.81 -7.80 6.40
N GLU A 67 5.85 -7.37 7.12
CA GLU A 67 7.01 -8.20 7.45
C GLU A 67 6.65 -9.48 8.23
N LYS A 68 5.45 -9.52 8.84
CA LYS A 68 4.94 -10.69 9.58
C LYS A 68 4.16 -11.67 8.70
N LEU A 69 3.89 -11.33 7.44
CA LEU A 69 3.08 -12.16 6.54
C LEU A 69 3.82 -13.39 5.99
N GLY A 70 5.15 -13.41 6.05
CA GLY A 70 5.96 -14.57 5.63
C GLY A 70 7.20 -14.18 4.86
#